data_AF-V5IDH6-F1
#
_entry.id   AF-V5IDH6-F1
#
_cell.length_a   1.000
_cell.length_b   1.000
_cell.length_c   1.000
_cell.angle_alpha   90.00
_cell.angle_beta   90.00
_cell.angle_gamma   90.00
#
_symmetry.space_group_name_H-M   'P 1'
#
loop_
_entity.id
_entity.type
_entity.pdbx_description
1 polymer ?
#
loop_
_entity_poly.entity_id
_entity_poly.type
_entity_poly.pdbx_seq_one_letter_code
_entity_poly.pdbx_strand_id
1 'polypeptide(L)'
;MPEYLRKRFGGQRIRIYLSVLALLLSIFTKISADLFAGAIFIKQALGWNLYLSVCALLIVACLFTVAGGLSAVIWTDFVQTVLIVIGAFALMIMSLVEVGGYDQLMKAFATAEPTNASYARYTATNESCSRVPDNYNHLLRSPLDSELPWTGMVFGSVVCAIWYWCSDQVIVQRALSAKNMVHAKAGCVMAGYLKLLPMYLLVIPGMAARVLFPDLVACSSPERCREVCDNENGCTNI
;
A
#
# COMPACT_ATOMS: atom_id res chain seq x y z
N MET A 1 -17.17 -8.79 13.32
CA MET A 1 -17.31 -7.64 14.22
C MET A 1 -18.75 -7.23 14.53
N PRO A 2 -19.66 -6.99 13.57
CA PRO A 2 -21.01 -6.47 13.88
C PRO A 2 -21.87 -7.40 14.77
N GLU A 3 -21.70 -8.72 14.63
CA GLU A 3 -22.40 -9.69 15.49
C GLU A 3 -21.89 -9.66 16.93
N TYR A 4 -20.57 -9.49 17.13
CA TYR A 4 -19.98 -9.35 18.46
C TYR A 4 -20.55 -8.12 19.17
N LEU A 5 -20.63 -6.98 18.48
CA LEU A 5 -21.19 -5.75 19.04
C LEU A 5 -22.68 -5.89 19.40
N ARG A 6 -23.45 -6.63 18.58
CA ARG A 6 -24.84 -7.00 18.93
C ARG A 6 -24.91 -7.78 20.23
N LYS A 7 -24.05 -8.80 20.40
CA LYS A 7 -24.02 -9.64 21.62
C LYS A 7 -23.55 -8.85 22.84
N ARG A 8 -22.62 -7.91 22.67
CA ARG A 8 -22.03 -7.14 23.77
C ARG A 8 -22.91 -5.98 24.25
N PHE A 9 -23.44 -5.18 23.32
CA PHE A 9 -24.17 -3.95 23.63
C PHE A 9 -25.69 -4.07 23.46
N GLY A 10 -26.17 -5.18 22.90
CA GLY A 10 -27.59 -5.37 22.61
C GLY A 10 -28.07 -4.58 21.38
N GLY A 11 -29.28 -4.91 20.92
CA GLY A 11 -29.97 -4.16 19.86
C GLY A 11 -29.60 -4.54 18.42
N GLN A 12 -30.62 -4.88 17.63
CA GLN A 12 -30.44 -5.21 16.20
C GLN A 12 -30.04 -3.99 15.36
N ARG A 13 -30.44 -2.78 15.79
CA ARG A 13 -30.16 -1.52 15.07
C ARG A 13 -28.66 -1.22 14.95
N ILE A 14 -27.90 -1.41 16.04
CA ILE A 14 -26.44 -1.17 16.05
C ILE A 14 -25.73 -2.11 15.07
N ARG A 15 -26.12 -3.39 15.03
CA ARG A 15 -25.56 -4.36 14.08
C ARG A 15 -25.77 -3.92 12.65
N ILE A 16 -27.00 -3.55 12.29
CA ILE A 16 -27.35 -3.16 10.92
C ILE A 16 -26.59 -1.90 10.53
N TYR A 17 -26.61 -0.86 11.38
CA TYR A 17 -25.91 0.39 11.12
C TYR A 17 -24.41 0.18 10.87
N LEU A 18 -23.73 -0.54 11.77
CA LEU A 18 -22.30 -0.78 11.63
C LEU A 18 -21.95 -1.71 10.46
N SER A 19 -22.83 -2.66 10.12
CA SER A 19 -22.60 -3.53 8.96
C SER A 19 -22.72 -2.73 7.65
N VAL A 20 -23.75 -1.90 7.52
CA VAL A 20 -23.95 -1.04 6.35
C VAL A 20 -22.80 -0.04 6.22
N LEU A 21 -22.44 0.64 7.31
CA LEU A 21 -21.33 1.58 7.33
C LEU A 21 -20.01 0.90 6.93
N ALA A 22 -19.69 -0.27 7.51
CA ALA A 22 -18.45 -0.99 7.20
C ALA A 22 -18.41 -1.47 5.74
N LEU A 23 -19.54 -1.93 5.19
CA LEU A 23 -19.62 -2.35 3.78
C LEU A 23 -19.41 -1.16 2.84
N LEU A 24 -20.11 -0.04 3.07
CA LEU A 24 -19.95 1.17 2.27
C LEU A 24 -18.51 1.68 2.31
N LEU A 25 -17.92 1.79 3.50
CA LEU A 25 -16.54 2.21 3.65
C LEU A 25 -15.58 1.26 2.92
N SER A 26 -15.78 -0.06 3.02
CA SER A 26 -14.92 -1.03 2.34
C SER A 26 -14.97 -0.92 0.82
N ILE A 27 -16.15 -0.68 0.24
CA ILE A 27 -16.33 -0.49 -1.20
C ILE A 27 -15.64 0.78 -1.68
N PHE A 28 -15.90 1.91 -1.03
CA PHE A 28 -15.42 3.21 -1.50
C PHE A 28 -13.96 3.48 -1.20
N THR A 29 -13.36 2.83 -0.20
CA THR A 29 -11.98 3.09 0.20
C THR A 29 -11.02 1.98 -0.19
N LYS A 30 -11.33 0.72 0.11
CA LYS A 30 -10.39 -0.40 -0.06
C LYS A 30 -10.48 -1.00 -1.46
N ILE A 31 -11.69 -1.44 -1.84
CA ILE A 31 -11.91 -2.11 -3.13
C ILE A 31 -11.58 -1.15 -4.28
N SER A 32 -11.98 0.12 -4.18
CA SER A 32 -11.66 1.15 -5.17
C SER A 32 -10.15 1.36 -5.33
N ALA A 33 -9.40 1.49 -4.23
CA ALA A 33 -7.96 1.70 -4.25
C ALA A 33 -7.22 0.48 -4.82
N ASP A 34 -7.60 -0.73 -4.40
CA ASP A 34 -6.99 -1.98 -4.88
C ASP A 34 -7.25 -2.19 -6.38
N LEU A 35 -8.49 -1.96 -6.83
CA LEU A 35 -8.88 -2.08 -8.23
C LEU A 35 -8.16 -1.04 -9.10
N PHE A 36 -8.03 0.18 -8.59
CA PHE A 36 -7.34 1.26 -9.28
C PHE A 36 -5.83 0.98 -9.41
N ALA A 37 -5.17 0.56 -8.34
CA ALA A 37 -3.76 0.17 -8.36
C ALA A 37 -3.51 -1.00 -9.34
N GLY A 38 -4.37 -2.02 -9.31
CA GLY A 38 -4.31 -3.14 -10.25
C GLY A 38 -4.53 -2.71 -11.71
N ALA A 39 -5.47 -1.81 -11.96
CA ALA A 39 -5.77 -1.33 -13.31
C ALA A 39 -4.63 -0.48 -13.89
N ILE A 40 -3.96 0.35 -13.08
CA ILE A 40 -2.75 1.06 -13.49
C ILE A 40 -1.65 0.08 -13.90
N PHE A 41 -1.43 -0.98 -13.12
CA PHE A 41 -0.43 -1.99 -13.44
C PHE A 41 -0.71 -2.64 -14.81
N ILE A 42 -1.96 -3.04 -15.08
CA ILE A 42 -2.35 -3.63 -16.37
C ILE A 42 -2.20 -2.61 -17.52
N LYS A 43 -2.62 -1.36 -17.31
CA LYS A 43 -2.43 -0.29 -18.28
C LYS A 43 -0.94 -0.13 -18.63
N GLN A 44 -0.05 -0.14 -17.63
CA GLN A 44 1.38 0.01 -17.84
C GLN A 44 2.04 -1.22 -18.48
N ALA A 45 1.57 -2.42 -18.13
CA ALA A 45 2.15 -3.68 -18.62
C ALA A 45 1.68 -4.06 -20.04
N LEU A 46 0.39 -3.84 -20.34
CA LEU A 46 -0.24 -4.27 -21.60
C LEU A 46 -0.61 -3.10 -22.54
N GLY A 47 -0.51 -1.85 -22.08
CA GLY A 47 -0.90 -0.67 -22.85
C GLY A 47 -2.42 -0.52 -23.02
N TRP A 48 -3.23 -1.22 -22.22
CA TRP A 48 -4.68 -1.19 -22.34
C TRP A 48 -5.29 0.10 -21.78
N ASN A 49 -6.49 0.45 -22.24
CA ASN A 49 -7.26 1.53 -21.63
C ASN A 49 -7.56 1.18 -20.15
N LEU A 50 -7.51 2.19 -19.27
CA LEU A 50 -7.80 2.04 -17.85
C LEU A 50 -9.18 1.39 -17.60
N TYR A 51 -10.22 1.81 -18.33
CA TYR A 51 -11.57 1.26 -18.19
C TYR A 51 -11.63 -0.23 -18.56
N LEU A 52 -10.94 -0.62 -19.63
CA LEU A 52 -10.85 -2.03 -20.04
C LEU A 52 -10.12 -2.87 -18.98
N SER A 53 -9.04 -2.33 -18.42
CA SER A 53 -8.25 -2.97 -17.37
C SER A 53 -9.07 -3.21 -16.10
N VAL A 54 -9.86 -2.21 -15.68
CA VAL A 54 -10.78 -2.30 -14.55
C VAL A 54 -11.85 -3.39 -14.78
N CYS A 55 -12.52 -3.37 -15.93
CA CYS A 55 -13.56 -4.35 -16.26
C CYS A 55 -12.99 -5.78 -16.30
N ALA A 56 -11.82 -5.97 -16.90
CA ALA A 56 -11.15 -7.27 -16.95
C ALA A 56 -10.83 -7.80 -15.54
N LEU A 57 -10.26 -6.95 -14.67
CA LEU A 57 -9.98 -7.31 -13.28
C LEU A 57 -11.24 -7.71 -12.52
N LEU A 58 -12.33 -6.95 -12.66
CA LEU A 58 -13.59 -7.25 -12.00
C LEU A 58 -14.19 -8.58 -12.46
N ILE A 59 -14.18 -8.85 -13.77
CA ILE A 59 -14.69 -10.11 -14.33
C ILE A 59 -13.90 -11.29 -13.77
N VAL A 60 -12.57 -11.22 -13.82
CA VAL A 60 -11.69 -12.28 -13.32
C VAL A 60 -11.91 -12.49 -11.82
N ALA A 61 -11.86 -11.42 -11.03
CA ALA A 61 -12.06 -11.49 -9.58
C ALA A 61 -13.45 -12.08 -9.22
N CYS A 62 -14.50 -11.66 -9.93
CA CYS A 62 -15.85 -12.15 -9.72
C CYS A 62 -15.97 -13.65 -10.04
N LEU A 63 -15.46 -14.08 -11.20
CA LEU A 63 -15.49 -15.48 -11.62
C LEU A 63 -14.78 -16.39 -10.61
N PHE A 64 -13.57 -16.03 -10.18
CA PHE A 64 -12.82 -16.81 -9.20
C PHE A 64 -13.49 -16.81 -7.82
N THR A 65 -14.05 -15.68 -7.38
CA THR A 65 -14.73 -15.59 -6.09
C THR A 65 -16.02 -16.40 -6.05
N VAL A 66 -16.84 -16.33 -7.11
CA VAL A 66 -18.10 -17.07 -7.22
C VAL A 66 -17.86 -18.57 -7.35
N ALA A 67 -16.87 -18.98 -8.15
CA ALA A 67 -16.58 -20.40 -8.36
C ALA A 67 -15.94 -21.08 -7.13
N GLY A 68 -15.07 -20.36 -6.41
CA GLY A 68 -14.26 -20.97 -5.35
C GLY A 68 -14.72 -20.74 -3.91
N GLY A 69 -15.47 -19.67 -3.66
CA GLY A 69 -15.86 -19.26 -2.31
C GLY A 69 -14.65 -18.92 -1.40
N LEU A 70 -14.90 -18.74 -0.10
CA LEU A 70 -13.88 -18.26 0.85
C LEU A 70 -12.64 -19.18 0.95
N SER A 71 -12.82 -20.49 0.82
CA SER A 71 -11.70 -21.45 0.96
C SER A 71 -10.73 -21.37 -0.22
N ALA A 72 -11.24 -21.25 -1.45
CA ALA A 72 -10.38 -21.09 -2.62
C ALA A 72 -9.58 -19.79 -2.52
N VAL A 73 -10.24 -18.69 -2.13
CA VAL A 73 -9.60 -17.37 -1.94
C VAL A 73 -8.43 -17.45 -0.95
N ILE A 74 -8.61 -18.17 0.17
CA ILE A 74 -7.53 -18.31 1.18
C ILE A 74 -6.34 -19.10 0.61
N TRP A 75 -6.59 -20.16 -0.17
CA TRP A 75 -5.51 -20.95 -0.78
C TRP A 75 -4.76 -20.16 -1.86
N THR A 76 -5.47 -19.40 -2.69
CA THR A 76 -4.83 -18.56 -3.70
C THR A 76 -4.02 -17.44 -3.06
N ASP A 77 -4.53 -16.81 -1.99
CA ASP A 77 -3.80 -15.80 -1.22
C ASP A 77 -2.49 -16.36 -0.63
N PHE A 78 -2.50 -17.62 -0.17
CA PHE A 78 -1.29 -18.27 0.36
C PHE A 78 -0.22 -18.43 -0.73
N VAL A 79 -0.59 -19.01 -1.88
CA VAL A 79 0.34 -19.18 -3.01
C VAL A 79 0.84 -17.82 -3.50
N GLN A 80 -0.06 -16.85 -3.64
CA GLN A 80 0.28 -15.49 -4.05
C GLN A 80 1.25 -14.82 -3.07
N THR A 81 1.08 -15.01 -1.76
CA THR A 81 2.00 -14.48 -0.75
C THR A 81 3.39 -15.04 -0.93
N VAL A 82 3.53 -16.35 -1.15
CA VAL A 82 4.85 -16.99 -1.39
C VAL A 82 5.51 -16.42 -2.64
N LEU A 83 4.75 -16.30 -3.74
CA LEU A 83 5.26 -15.74 -5.00
C LEU A 83 5.70 -14.28 -4.85
N ILE A 84 4.89 -13.44 -4.19
CA ILE A 84 5.20 -12.02 -3.95
C ILE A 84 6.45 -11.89 -3.07
N VAL A 85 6.56 -12.69 -2.01
CA VAL A 85 7.73 -12.63 -1.11
C VAL A 85 9.01 -12.98 -1.87
N ILE A 86 9.01 -14.08 -2.63
CA ILE A 86 10.17 -14.48 -3.44
C ILE A 86 10.52 -13.39 -4.47
N GLY A 87 9.53 -12.88 -5.20
CA GLY A 87 9.73 -11.81 -6.18
C GLY A 87 10.27 -10.53 -5.58
N ALA A 88 9.78 -10.13 -4.39
CA ALA A 88 10.25 -8.95 -3.70
C ALA A 88 11.67 -9.10 -3.14
N PHE A 89 12.05 -10.31 -2.66
CA PHE A 89 13.43 -10.60 -2.30
C PHE A 89 14.38 -10.52 -3.50
N ALA A 90 13.98 -11.11 -4.63
CA ALA A 90 14.77 -11.04 -5.86
C ALA A 90 14.95 -9.58 -6.31
N LEU A 91 13.86 -8.80 -6.32
CA LEU A 91 13.89 -7.39 -6.68
C LEU A 91 14.79 -6.58 -5.74
N MET A 92 14.68 -6.77 -4.42
CA MET A 92 15.54 -6.10 -3.44
C MET A 92 17.02 -6.39 -3.67
N ILE A 93 17.39 -7.65 -3.93
CA ILE A 93 18.78 -8.01 -4.21
C ILE A 93 19.26 -7.36 -5.51
N MET A 94 18.47 -7.43 -6.58
CA MET A 94 18.81 -6.80 -7.87
C MET A 94 18.98 -5.29 -7.72
N SER A 95 18.05 -4.62 -7.03
CA SER A 95 18.12 -3.19 -6.77
C SER A 95 19.37 -2.79 -5.96
N LEU A 96 19.75 -3.58 -4.97
CA LEU A 96 20.96 -3.31 -4.18
C LEU A 96 22.23 -3.54 -4.99
N VAL A 97 22.29 -4.57 -5.85
CA VAL A 97 23.44 -4.81 -6.72
C VAL A 97 23.62 -3.66 -7.70
N GLU A 98 22.55 -3.20 -8.34
CA GLU A 98 22.59 -2.12 -9.32
C GLU A 98 23.05 -0.77 -8.71
N VAL A 99 22.64 -0.49 -7.47
CA VAL A 99 23.05 0.74 -6.76
C VAL A 99 24.47 0.62 -6.15
N GLY A 100 25.04 -0.58 -6.06
CA GLY A 100 26.36 -0.80 -5.46
C GLY A 100 26.34 -1.06 -3.94
N GLY A 101 25.21 -1.54 -3.40
CA GLY A 101 25.03 -1.93 -2.01
C GLY A 101 24.28 -0.91 -1.15
N TYR A 102 24.04 -1.27 0.12
CA TYR A 102 23.25 -0.46 1.05
C TYR A 102 23.93 0.88 1.40
N ASP A 103 25.24 0.87 1.63
CA ASP A 103 25.96 2.10 2.01
C ASP A 103 25.96 3.12 0.86
N GLN A 104 26.09 2.65 -0.38
CA GLN A 104 26.02 3.49 -1.56
C GLN A 104 24.60 3.99 -1.79
N LEU A 105 23.59 3.14 -1.55
CA LEU A 105 22.19 3.54 -1.60
C LEU A 105 21.89 4.71 -0.66
N MET A 106 22.31 4.64 0.60
CA MET A 106 22.05 5.70 1.57
C MET A 106 22.72 7.02 1.18
N LYS A 107 23.95 6.98 0.65
CA LYS A 107 24.67 8.18 0.19
C LYS A 107 24.03 8.78 -1.07
N ALA A 108 23.73 7.93 -2.05
CA ALA A 108 23.16 8.36 -3.33
C ALA A 108 21.73 8.89 -3.15
N PHE A 109 20.93 8.26 -2.27
CA PHE A 109 19.55 8.66 -2.02
C PHE A 109 19.43 10.10 -1.50
N ALA A 110 20.36 10.54 -0.65
CA ALA A 110 20.39 11.92 -0.14
C ALA A 110 20.58 12.99 -1.24
N THR A 111 21.12 12.60 -2.39
CA THR A 111 21.42 13.49 -3.52
C THR A 111 20.64 13.12 -4.79
N ALA A 112 19.64 12.24 -4.67
CA ALA A 112 18.83 11.75 -5.78
C ALA A 112 17.77 12.77 -6.19
N GLU A 113 18.23 13.83 -6.85
CA GLU A 113 17.42 14.90 -7.44
C GLU A 113 17.36 14.73 -8.98
N PRO A 114 16.24 15.06 -9.63
CA PRO A 114 16.11 15.00 -11.08
C PRO A 114 17.00 16.07 -11.72
N THR A 115 17.58 15.73 -12.87
CA THR A 115 18.63 16.54 -13.53
C THR A 115 18.03 17.70 -14.34
N ASN A 116 16.79 17.56 -14.81
CA ASN A 116 16.15 18.61 -15.62
C ASN A 116 15.41 19.64 -14.74
N ALA A 117 15.64 20.93 -15.01
CA ALA A 117 14.99 22.06 -14.35
C ALA A 117 13.45 22.10 -14.53
N SER A 118 12.90 21.32 -15.47
CA SER A 118 11.46 21.17 -15.73
C SER A 118 10.70 20.39 -14.66
N TYR A 119 11.39 19.73 -13.73
CA TYR A 119 10.79 18.90 -12.67
C TYR A 119 10.66 19.61 -11.31
N ALA A 120 10.84 20.94 -11.26
CA ALA A 120 10.47 21.72 -10.09
C ALA A 120 8.94 21.85 -10.04
N ARG A 121 8.30 21.37 -8.96
CA ARG A 121 6.90 21.72 -8.67
C ARG A 121 6.82 23.24 -8.55
N TYR A 122 6.02 23.87 -9.41
CA TYR A 122 5.60 25.27 -9.26
C TYR A 122 4.61 25.36 -8.08
N THR A 123 5.11 25.17 -6.87
CA THR A 123 4.37 25.47 -5.63
C THR A 123 4.53 26.97 -5.34
N ALA A 124 3.51 27.61 -4.77
CA ALA A 124 3.51 29.05 -4.46
C ALA A 124 4.67 29.51 -3.53
N THR A 125 5.38 28.57 -2.91
CA THR A 125 6.53 28.75 -2.01
C THR A 125 7.90 28.40 -2.63
N ASN A 126 7.99 28.06 -3.93
CA ASN A 126 9.24 27.64 -4.60
C ASN A 126 9.97 26.42 -3.97
N GLU A 127 9.30 25.62 -3.15
CA GLU A 127 9.86 24.34 -2.68
C GLU A 127 9.67 23.28 -3.76
N SER A 128 10.78 22.67 -4.18
CA SER A 128 10.78 21.61 -5.19
C SER A 128 10.32 20.28 -4.58
N CYS A 129 9.43 19.56 -5.27
CA CYS A 129 9.08 18.15 -5.03
C CYS A 129 10.30 17.19 -5.08
N SER A 130 11.42 17.69 -5.60
CA SER A 130 12.65 16.94 -5.82
C SER A 130 13.43 16.67 -4.53
N ARG A 131 13.39 17.61 -3.56
CA ARG A 131 14.32 17.54 -2.43
C ARG A 131 13.94 16.42 -1.48
N VAL A 132 14.90 15.55 -1.20
CA VAL A 132 14.77 14.53 -0.15
C VAL A 132 14.90 15.23 1.21
N PRO A 133 13.94 15.05 2.15
CA PRO A 133 14.02 15.67 3.47
C PRO A 133 15.28 15.26 4.22
N ASP A 134 15.96 16.19 4.88
CA ASP A 134 17.23 15.91 5.60
C ASP A 134 17.06 14.83 6.69
N ASN A 135 15.83 14.60 7.17
CA ASN A 135 15.47 13.59 8.17
C ASN A 135 14.96 12.27 7.57
N TYR A 136 15.24 11.97 6.29
CA TYR A 136 14.75 10.77 5.60
C TYR A 136 15.14 9.44 6.28
N ASN A 137 16.27 9.40 6.98
CA ASN A 137 16.79 8.24 7.70
C ASN A 137 16.29 8.13 9.15
N HIS A 138 15.48 9.08 9.63
CA HIS A 138 14.88 9.04 10.95
C HIS A 138 13.48 8.43 10.88
N LEU A 139 13.29 7.30 11.57
CA LEU A 139 11.95 6.74 11.74
C LEU A 139 11.08 7.71 12.54
N LEU A 140 11.49 8.11 13.74
CA LEU A 140 10.78 9.09 14.57
C LEU A 140 11.26 10.51 14.26
N ARG A 141 10.42 11.32 13.61
CA ARG A 141 10.72 12.73 13.26
C ARG A 141 10.23 13.71 14.32
N SER A 142 10.55 15.00 14.16
CA SER A 142 10.13 16.08 15.07
C SER A 142 8.60 16.07 15.31
N PRO A 143 8.11 16.40 16.52
CA PRO A 143 6.67 16.54 16.76
C PRO A 143 6.01 17.68 15.96
N LEU A 144 6.81 18.61 15.42
CA LEU A 144 6.36 19.73 14.58
C LEU A 144 6.51 19.45 13.08
N ASP A 145 6.95 18.25 12.69
CA ASP A 145 7.00 17.84 11.29
C ASP A 145 5.57 17.85 10.72
N SER A 146 5.38 18.53 9.57
CA SER A 146 4.06 18.72 8.98
C SER A 146 3.49 17.44 8.35
N GLU A 147 4.34 16.49 7.97
CA GLU A 147 3.92 15.28 7.27
C GLU A 147 3.92 14.05 8.17
N LEU A 148 5.01 13.82 8.91
CA LEU A 148 5.24 12.58 9.64
C LEU A 148 5.72 12.82 11.09
N PRO A 149 4.97 13.56 11.92
CA PRO A 149 5.36 13.80 13.30
C PRO A 149 5.35 12.50 14.11
N TRP A 150 6.34 12.30 14.99
CA TRP A 150 6.44 11.06 15.79
C TRP A 150 5.20 10.81 16.65
N THR A 151 4.53 11.87 17.11
CA THR A 151 3.30 11.77 17.92
C THR A 151 2.18 11.13 17.11
N GLY A 152 1.96 11.58 15.88
CA GLY A 152 0.99 10.98 14.95
C GLY A 152 1.40 9.55 14.59
N MET A 153 2.67 9.32 14.33
CA MET A 153 3.15 7.99 13.96
C MET A 153 3.11 6.98 15.12
N VAL A 154 3.31 7.38 16.38
CA VAL A 154 3.21 6.45 17.52
C VAL A 154 1.76 6.30 17.96
N PHE A 155 1.07 7.39 18.27
CA PHE A 155 -0.27 7.30 18.86
C PHE A 155 -1.36 7.09 17.80
N GLY A 156 -1.26 7.78 16.67
CA GLY A 156 -2.21 7.62 15.55
C GLY A 156 -2.11 6.23 14.93
N SER A 157 -0.90 5.74 14.65
CA SER A 157 -0.74 4.40 14.05
C SER A 157 -1.22 3.29 14.97
N VAL A 158 -1.05 3.40 16.30
CA VAL A 158 -1.56 2.41 17.25
C VAL A 158 -3.08 2.33 17.20
N VAL A 159 -3.77 3.48 17.16
CA VAL A 159 -5.24 3.51 17.02
C VAL A 159 -5.67 2.87 15.68
N CYS A 160 -5.03 3.26 14.58
CA CYS A 160 -5.30 2.68 13.26
C CYS A 160 -5.01 1.17 13.23
N ALA A 161 -3.92 0.70 13.86
CA ALA A 161 -3.53 -0.69 13.91
C ALA A 161 -4.53 -1.52 14.72
N ILE A 162 -4.97 -1.05 15.89
CA ILE A 162 -6.00 -1.73 16.68
C ILE A 162 -7.30 -1.84 15.88
N TRP A 163 -7.71 -0.77 15.20
CA TRP A 163 -8.88 -0.82 14.34
C TRP A 163 -8.71 -1.84 13.20
N TYR A 164 -7.61 -1.76 12.45
CA TYR A 164 -7.34 -2.61 11.31
C TYR A 164 -7.25 -4.10 11.68
N TRP A 165 -6.59 -4.44 12.79
CA TRP A 165 -6.36 -5.84 13.17
C TRP A 165 -7.50 -6.45 13.99
N CYS A 166 -8.19 -5.65 14.80
CA CYS A 166 -9.18 -6.18 15.76
C CYS A 166 -10.62 -5.91 15.33
N SER A 167 -10.86 -4.92 14.44
CA SER A 167 -12.22 -4.53 14.03
C SER A 167 -12.52 -4.80 12.56
N ASP A 168 -11.50 -4.86 11.71
CA ASP A 168 -11.69 -5.15 10.29
C ASP A 168 -12.26 -6.55 10.08
N GLN A 169 -13.35 -6.62 9.32
CA GLN A 169 -14.10 -7.86 9.14
C GLN A 169 -13.29 -8.93 8.38
N VAL A 170 -12.53 -8.55 7.35
CA VAL A 170 -11.77 -9.50 6.53
C VAL A 170 -10.67 -10.14 7.35
N ILE A 171 -9.96 -9.33 8.13
CA ILE A 171 -8.87 -9.79 9.00
C ILE A 171 -9.39 -10.65 10.15
N VAL A 172 -10.42 -10.20 10.85
CA VAL A 172 -11.01 -10.95 11.97
C VAL A 172 -11.57 -12.29 11.48
N GLN A 173 -12.16 -12.35 10.28
CA GLN A 173 -12.66 -13.60 9.71
C GLN A 173 -11.56 -14.62 9.47
N ARG A 174 -10.38 -14.21 8.98
CA ARG A 174 -9.22 -15.10 8.78
C ARG A 174 -8.74 -15.72 10.10
N ALA A 175 -8.75 -14.95 11.19
CA ALA A 175 -8.41 -15.47 12.51
C ALA A 175 -9.48 -16.44 13.04
N LEU A 176 -10.76 -16.17 12.78
CA LEU A 176 -11.89 -17.02 13.20
C LEU A 176 -12.01 -18.31 12.37
N SER A 177 -11.50 -18.34 11.13
CA SER A 177 -11.48 -19.55 10.30
C SER A 177 -10.34 -20.50 10.66
N ALA A 178 -9.52 -20.18 11.66
CA ALA A 178 -8.47 -21.06 12.15
C ALA A 178 -9.07 -22.33 12.79
N LYS A 179 -8.37 -23.46 12.64
CA LYS A 179 -8.82 -24.77 13.15
C LYS A 179 -9.02 -24.80 14.67
N ASN A 180 -8.19 -24.06 15.41
CA ASN A 180 -8.29 -23.92 16.86
C ASN A 180 -7.53 -22.66 17.35
N MET A 181 -7.67 -22.36 18.64
CA MET A 181 -7.05 -21.19 19.27
C MET A 181 -5.52 -21.19 19.19
N VAL A 182 -4.87 -22.35 19.19
CA VAL A 182 -3.40 -22.44 19.07
C VAL A 182 -2.96 -22.02 17.67
N HIS A 183 -3.66 -22.49 16.63
CA HIS A 183 -3.39 -22.08 15.24
C HIS A 183 -3.68 -20.60 15.03
N ALA A 184 -4.76 -20.07 15.60
CA ALA A 184 -5.06 -18.64 15.53
C ALA A 184 -3.94 -17.79 16.16
N LYS A 185 -3.49 -18.14 17.37
CA LYS A 185 -2.40 -17.42 18.05
C LYS A 185 -1.07 -17.53 17.30
N ALA A 186 -0.70 -18.73 16.87
CA ALA A 186 0.52 -18.95 16.11
C ALA A 186 0.50 -18.17 14.78
N GLY A 187 -0.64 -18.16 14.08
CA GLY A 187 -0.84 -17.38 12.87
C GLY A 187 -0.69 -15.87 13.11
N CYS A 188 -1.26 -15.34 14.20
CA CYS A 188 -1.09 -13.92 14.56
C CYS A 188 0.37 -13.56 14.86
N VAL A 189 1.10 -14.41 15.59
CA VAL A 189 2.53 -14.20 15.88
C VAL A 189 3.36 -14.24 14.60
N MET A 190 3.13 -15.23 13.75
CA MET A 190 3.79 -15.34 12.44
C MET A 190 3.51 -14.12 11.56
N ALA A 191 2.26 -13.65 11.50
CA ALA A 191 1.90 -12.43 10.78
C ALA A 191 2.64 -11.19 11.32
N GLY A 192 2.85 -11.11 12.64
CA GLY A 192 3.65 -10.07 13.28
C GLY A 192 5.10 -10.06 12.79
N TYR A 193 5.75 -11.22 12.73
CA TYR A 193 7.12 -11.33 12.19
C TYR A 193 7.18 -11.00 10.69
N LEU A 194 6.24 -11.51 9.89
CA LEU A 194 6.19 -11.24 8.45
C LEU A 194 5.97 -9.75 8.14
N LYS A 195 5.31 -9.00 9.02
CA LYS A 195 5.13 -7.56 8.90
C LYS A 195 6.41 -6.73 9.05
N LEU A 196 7.51 -7.32 9.49
CA LEU A 196 8.82 -6.66 9.47
C LEU A 196 9.44 -6.67 8.06
N LEU A 197 9.01 -7.58 7.18
CA LEU A 197 9.60 -7.74 5.85
C LEU A 197 9.35 -6.56 4.89
N PRO A 198 8.15 -5.95 4.81
CA PRO A 198 7.89 -4.85 3.89
C PRO A 198 8.86 -3.67 4.01
N MET A 199 9.40 -3.41 5.20
CA MET A 199 10.43 -2.39 5.41
C MET A 199 11.67 -2.64 4.54
N TYR A 200 12.04 -3.90 4.32
CA TYR A 200 13.17 -4.27 3.47
C TYR A 200 12.72 -4.52 2.04
N LEU A 201 11.66 -5.31 1.87
CA LEU A 201 11.21 -5.82 0.58
C LEU A 201 10.54 -4.76 -0.31
N LEU A 202 10.00 -3.69 0.26
CA LEU A 202 9.31 -2.64 -0.50
C LEU A 202 10.04 -1.29 -0.41
N VAL A 203 10.50 -0.89 0.78
CA VAL A 203 11.12 0.44 0.94
C VAL A 203 12.49 0.50 0.26
N ILE A 204 13.33 -0.53 0.40
CA ILE A 204 14.68 -0.52 -0.21
C ILE A 204 14.61 -0.46 -1.74
N PRO A 205 13.83 -1.32 -2.44
CA PRO A 205 13.63 -1.16 -3.88
C PRO A 205 13.07 0.20 -4.26
N GLY A 206 12.14 0.76 -3.47
CA GLY A 206 11.60 2.10 -3.71
C GLY A 206 12.66 3.21 -3.62
N MET A 207 13.55 3.13 -2.62
CA MET A 207 14.68 4.04 -2.50
C MET A 207 15.66 3.88 -3.67
N ALA A 208 15.97 2.64 -4.04
CA ALA A 208 16.85 2.35 -5.16
C ALA A 208 16.27 2.84 -6.49
N ALA A 209 14.96 2.69 -6.70
CA ALA A 209 14.27 3.22 -7.88
C ALA A 209 14.39 4.74 -8.00
N ARG A 210 14.33 5.49 -6.88
CA ARG A 210 14.58 6.94 -6.88
C ARG A 210 16.02 7.28 -7.26
N VAL A 211 17.00 6.50 -6.80
CA VAL A 211 18.42 6.72 -7.13
C VAL A 211 18.72 6.42 -8.61
N LEU A 212 18.17 5.32 -9.14
CA LEU A 212 18.43 4.88 -10.51
C LEU A 212 17.61 5.63 -11.55
N PHE A 213 16.39 6.06 -11.19
CA PHE A 213 15.45 6.70 -12.09
C PHE A 213 14.86 8.00 -11.50
N PRO A 214 15.70 8.99 -11.14
CA PRO A 214 15.26 10.21 -10.45
C PRO A 214 14.27 11.02 -11.30
N ASP A 215 14.52 11.15 -12.60
CA ASP A 215 13.65 11.91 -13.52
C ASP A 215 12.28 11.26 -13.76
N LEU A 216 12.11 9.98 -13.41
CA LEU A 216 10.86 9.24 -13.56
C LEU A 216 10.08 9.10 -12.26
N VAL A 217 10.79 8.92 -11.13
CA VAL A 217 10.21 8.55 -9.83
C VAL A 217 10.22 9.70 -8.83
N ALA A 218 11.21 10.60 -8.88
CA ALA A 218 11.36 11.63 -7.85
C ALA A 218 10.33 12.75 -7.99
N CYS A 219 10.14 13.26 -9.21
CA CYS A 219 9.09 14.22 -9.54
C CYS A 219 8.76 14.17 -11.03
N SER A 220 7.50 14.47 -11.39
CA SER A 220 7.04 14.50 -12.78
C SER A 220 6.61 15.91 -13.16
N SER A 221 6.83 16.29 -14.43
CA SER A 221 6.34 17.55 -14.97
C SER A 221 4.83 17.48 -15.24
N PRO A 222 4.08 18.61 -15.12
CA PRO A 222 2.65 18.65 -15.42
C PRO A 222 2.30 18.20 -16.85
N GLU A 223 3.19 18.50 -17.81
CA GLU A 223 3.04 18.11 -19.22
C GLU A 223 3.11 16.59 -19.38
N ARG A 224 4.09 15.95 -18.73
CA ARG A 224 4.25 14.49 -18.76
C ARG A 224 3.11 13.79 -18.01
N CYS A 225 2.67 14.37 -16.89
CA CYS A 225 1.46 13.91 -16.20
C CYS A 225 0.25 13.96 -17.13
N ARG A 226 0.01 15.08 -17.84
CA ARG A 226 -1.10 15.19 -18.79
C ARG A 226 -1.01 14.14 -19.90
N GLU A 227 0.16 13.88 -20.45
CA GLU A 227 0.33 12.89 -21.53
C GLU A 227 0.02 11.44 -21.06
N VAL A 228 0.49 11.06 -19.87
CA VAL A 228 0.37 9.68 -19.36
C VAL A 228 -0.98 9.43 -18.65
N CYS A 229 -1.44 10.44 -17.93
CA CYS A 229 -2.52 10.36 -16.97
C CYS A 229 -3.79 11.12 -17.39
N ASP A 230 -3.73 11.92 -18.45
CA ASP A 230 -4.81 12.85 -18.86
C ASP A 230 -5.17 13.88 -17.76
N ASN A 231 -4.22 14.14 -16.84
CA ASN A 231 -4.35 15.11 -15.74
C ASN A 231 -2.97 15.69 -15.40
N GLU A 232 -2.89 17.01 -15.19
CA GLU A 232 -1.65 17.74 -14.87
C GLU A 232 -1.10 17.42 -13.48
N ASN A 233 -1.98 17.07 -12.53
CA ASN A 233 -1.59 16.88 -11.13
C ASN A 233 -1.14 15.45 -10.82
N GLY A 234 -1.35 14.50 -11.73
CA GLY A 234 -0.93 13.10 -11.60
C GLY A 234 -1.98 12.10 -12.10
N CYS A 235 -1.66 10.81 -12.01
CA CYS A 235 -2.58 9.73 -12.40
C CYS A 235 -3.72 9.50 -11.40
N THR A 236 -3.63 10.10 -10.21
CA THR A 236 -4.69 10.14 -9.21
C THR A 236 -5.33 11.52 -9.21
N ASN A 237 -6.66 11.58 -9.17
CA ASN A 237 -7.41 12.84 -9.00
C ASN A 237 -7.42 13.33 -7.54
N ILE A 238 -6.38 13.01 -6.77
CA ILE A 238 -6.21 13.38 -5.36
C ILE A 238 -5.17 14.51 -5.30
#